data_AF-A0A2N2SLS1-F1
#
_entry.id   AF-A0A2N2SLS1-F1
#
_cell.length_a   1.000
_cell.length_b   1.000
_cell.length_c   1.000
_cell.angle_alpha   90.00
_cell.angle_beta   90.00
_cell.angle_gamma   90.00
#
_symmetry.space_group_name_H-M   'P 1'
#
loop_
_entity.id
_entity.type
_entity.pdbx_description
1 polymer ?
#
loop_
_entity_poly.entity_id
_entity_poly.type
_entity_poly.pdbx_seq_one_letter_code
_entity_poly.pdbx_strand_id
1 'polypeptide(L)' 'MDELNKVFESVAEYFGLLAEPTRLKILHCLCNGERAVNEVVEAVGLTQANTSRHL' A
#
# COMPACT_ATOMS: atom_id res chain seq x y z
N MET A 1 -17.69 -8.43 -23.55
CA MET A 1 -16.99 -9.43 -22.73
C MET A 1 -15.56 -8.98 -22.47
N ASP A 2 -14.85 -8.49 -23.50
CA ASP A 2 -13.50 -7.89 -23.35
C ASP A 2 -13.43 -6.75 -22.32
N GLU A 3 -14.37 -5.80 -22.36
CA GLU A 3 -14.43 -4.70 -21.38
C GLU A 3 -14.63 -5.16 -19.93
N LEU A 4 -15.37 -6.27 -19.71
CA LEU A 4 -15.58 -6.80 -18.37
C LEU A 4 -14.31 -7.49 -17.82
N ASN A 5 -13.54 -8.14 -18.69
CA ASN A 5 -12.25 -8.72 -18.31
C ASN A 5 -11.25 -7.65 -17.89
N LYS A 6 -11.18 -6.52 -18.61
CA LYS A 6 -10.33 -5.37 -18.21
C LYS A 6 -10.70 -4.83 -16.82
N VAL A 7 -12.00 -4.76 -16.51
CA VAL A 7 -12.46 -4.38 -15.17
C VAL A 7 -11.99 -5.39 -14.13
N PHE A 8 -12.12 -6.69 -14.39
CA PHE A 8 -11.65 -7.72 -13.47
C PHE A 8 -10.13 -7.68 -13.25
N GLU A 9 -9.34 -7.50 -14.30
CA GLU A 9 -7.89 -7.36 -14.21
C GLU A 9 -7.50 -6.15 -13.36
N SER A 10 -8.11 -4.98 -13.61
CA SER A 10 -7.84 -3.76 -12.84
C SER A 10 -8.20 -3.89 -11.36
N VAL A 11 -9.37 -4.50 -11.07
CA VAL A 11 -9.81 -4.72 -9.69
C VAL A 11 -8.93 -5.76 -8.98
N ALA A 12 -8.52 -6.82 -9.66
CA ALA A 12 -7.62 -7.83 -9.11
C ALA A 12 -6.23 -7.24 -8.81
N GLU A 13 -5.71 -6.39 -9.68
CA GLU A 13 -4.47 -5.65 -9.44
C GLU A 13 -4.62 -4.77 -8.18
N TYR A 14 -5.71 -4.01 -8.09
CA TYR A 14 -5.97 -3.15 -6.93
C TYR A 14 -6.09 -3.92 -5.61
N PHE A 15 -6.78 -5.06 -5.60
CA PHE A 15 -6.84 -5.90 -4.40
C PHE A 15 -5.50 -6.58 -4.09
N GLY A 16 -4.75 -6.99 -5.11
CA GLY A 16 -3.39 -7.49 -4.93
C GLY A 16 -2.50 -6.44 -4.25
N LEU A 17 -2.70 -5.16 -4.58
CA LEU A 17 -2.00 -4.07 -3.92
C LEU A 17 -2.37 -3.97 -2.42
N LEU A 18 -3.64 -4.16 -2.07
CA LEU A 18 -4.16 -4.07 -0.70
C LEU A 18 -4.00 -5.35 0.13
N ALA A 19 -3.59 -6.47 -0.48
CA ALA A 19 -3.44 -7.75 0.20
C ALA A 19 -2.21 -7.82 1.12
N GLU A 20 -1.27 -6.87 1.02
CA GLU A 20 -0.05 -6.83 1.82
C GLU A 20 -0.27 -6.07 3.15
N PRO A 21 -0.10 -6.72 4.32
CA PRO A 21 -0.31 -6.08 5.63
C PRO A 21 0.52 -4.80 5.84
N THR A 22 1.74 -4.78 5.32
CA THR A 22 2.64 -3.62 5.40
C THR A 22 2.06 -2.42 4.66
N ARG A 23 1.46 -2.64 3.50
CA ARG A 23 0.86 -1.57 2.70
C ARG A 23 -0.39 -1.00 3.34
N LEU A 24 -1.19 -1.85 3.99
CA LEU A 24 -2.35 -1.40 4.78
C LEU A 24 -1.92 -0.51 5.95
N LYS A 25 -0.82 -0.84 6.65
CA LYS A 25 -0.27 -0.01 7.73
C LYS A 25 0.22 1.35 7.21
N ILE A 26 0.93 1.36 6.08
CA ILE A 26 1.39 2.59 5.42
C ILE A 26 0.19 3.46 5.02
N LEU A 27 -0.82 2.86 4.37
CA LEU A 27 -2.03 3.56 3.96
C LEU A 27 -2.74 4.19 5.16
N HIS A 28 -2.94 3.42 6.23
CA HIS A 28 -3.55 3.90 7.47
C HIS A 28 -2.77 5.06 8.09
N CYS A 29 -1.44 4.99 8.07
CA CYS A 29 -0.55 6.05 8.55
C CYS A 29 -0.77 7.36 7.79
N LEU A 30 -0.92 7.28 6.46
CA LEU A 30 -1.09 8.41 5.55
C LEU A 30 -2.54 8.90 5.40
N CYS A 31 -3.54 8.13 5.87
CA CYS A 31 -4.96 8.48 5.72
C CYS A 31 -5.33 9.87 6.28
N ASN A 32 -4.57 10.37 7.25
CA ASN A 32 -4.85 11.66 7.91
C ASN A 32 -3.90 12.79 7.49
N GLY A 33 -3.06 12.57 6.47
CA GLY A 33 -2.12 13.58 5.96
C GLY A 33 -0.77 12.99 5.56
N GLU A 34 0.02 13.81 4.86
CA GLU A 34 1.41 13.49 4.54
C GLU A 34 2.25 13.35 5.82
N ARG A 35 3.24 12.47 5.77
CA ARG A 35 4.13 12.17 6.90
C ARG A 35 5.56 11.99 6.43
N ALA A 36 6.49 12.27 7.33
CA ALA A 36 7.89 12.02 7.05
C ALA A 36 8.18 10.50 7.05
N VAL A 37 9.12 10.07 6.21
CA VAL A 37 9.39 8.63 6.01
C VAL A 37 9.79 7.94 7.32
N ASN A 38 10.54 8.62 8.20
CA ASN A 38 10.89 8.10 9.52
C ASN A 38 9.65 7.83 10.40
N GLU A 39 8.63 8.70 10.37
CA GLU A 39 7.38 8.48 11.10
C GLU A 39 6.62 7.26 10.56
N VAL A 40 6.66 7.06 9.23
CA VAL A 40 6.06 5.87 8.60
C VAL A 40 6.82 4.60 9.01
N VAL A 41 8.15 4.64 9.01
CA VAL A 41 9.00 3.52 9.45
C VAL A 41 8.67 3.10 10.89
N GLU A 42 8.56 4.07 11.80
CA GLU A 42 8.17 3.83 13.19
C GLU A 42 6.76 3.25 13.32
N ALA A 43 5.78 3.82 12.60
CA ALA A 43 4.38 3.38 12.66
C ALA A 43 4.17 1.96 12.11
N VAL A 44 4.95 1.56 11.10
CA VAL A 44 4.79 0.27 10.41
C VAL A 44 5.61 -0.83 11.10
N GLY A 45 6.65 -0.46 11.85
CA GLY A 45 7.50 -1.36 12.64
C GLY A 45 8.51 -2.15 11.81
N LEU A 46 8.93 -1.60 10.67
CA LEU A 46 9.89 -2.22 9.75
C LEU A 46 11.18 -1.42 9.69
N THR A 47 12.20 -1.97 9.03
CA THR A 47 13.39 -1.18 8.68
C THR A 47 13.05 -0.14 7.61
N GLN A 48 13.86 0.92 7.51
CA GLN A 48 13.72 1.93 6.46
C GLN A 48 13.78 1.31 5.06
N ALA A 49 14.71 0.38 4.81
CA ALA A 49 14.85 -0.29 3.52
C ALA A 49 13.60 -1.12 3.14
N ASN A 50 13.00 -1.81 4.11
CA ASN A 50 11.77 -2.58 3.85
C ASN A 50 10.58 -1.63 3.65
N THR A 51 10.44 -0.60 4.48
CA THR A 51 9.38 0.42 4.33
C THR A 51 9.46 1.11 2.97
N SER A 52 10.67 1.52 2.55
CA SER A 52 10.91 2.16 1.25
C SER A 52 10.63 1.27 0.05
N ARG A 53 10.62 -0.06 0.20
CA ARG A 53 10.22 -0.99 -0.87
C ARG A 53 8.69 -1.00 -1.08
N HIS A 54 7.94 -0.66 -0.05
CA HIS A 54 6.48 -0.70 -0.05
C HIS A 54 5.82 0.67 -0.30
N LEU A 55 6.60 1.76 -0.20
CA LEU A 55 6.24 3.11 -0.64
C LEU A 55 6.40 3.22 -2.15
#